data_AF-A0A3M5IMU6-F1
#
_entry.id   AF-A0A3M5IMU6-F1
#
_cell.length_a   1.000
_cell.length_b   1.000
_cell.length_c   1.000
_cell.angle_alpha   90.00
_cell.angle_beta   90.00
_cell.angle_gamma   90.00
#
_symmetry.space_group_name_H-M   'P 1'
#
loop_
_entity.id
_entity.type
_entity.pdbx_description
1 polymer ?
#
loop_
_entity_poly.entity_id
_entity_poly.type
_entity_poly.pdbx_seq_one_letter_code
_entity_poly.pdbx_strand_id
1 'polypeptide(L)'
;MMSKVYPIEDAVPLPPDDEKKPEKKILTKDEKIEKEKRELLSSVAAADFSSLKPRVAYVLNLYPHTRNSDISLSLKYWEIFQPDLYKESGILPKDLFKLERLHYIVRARAKIQNEYELFLADTEIKKSRRRNEEKMEGAVIDDSPPVKKVHIFSDETGKTHKFVMVASVWVLNGRAVFATSKAISEWKVKSVWKNREVHFTKFGKSDYETLKSYLGVILENREYLGFKYIAVERAKTNRPIEETILKLHELMLARGAAHELESGRIDLPREMEVTVDEEQSLDSFVISDLRDRVGETLTKRYNDKLQLTSLQTASSKNSALIQLSDVIAGAIGRILNHEGERNYKDDMADLVVQMLDLKIEEGDIDGLDSAARFNV
;
A
#
# COMPACT_ATOMS: atom_id res chain seq x y z
N MET A 1 81.55 -44.52 2.83
CA MET A 1 81.35 -43.10 3.21
C MET A 1 79.87 -42.82 3.22
N MET A 2 79.35 -42.40 4.38
CA MET A 2 77.93 -42.13 4.62
C MET A 2 77.45 -40.93 3.79
N SER A 3 76.41 -41.13 2.97
CA SER A 3 75.68 -40.06 2.29
C SER A 3 74.60 -39.53 3.22
N LYS A 4 74.61 -38.21 3.47
CA LYS A 4 73.70 -37.50 4.35
C LYS A 4 72.30 -37.40 3.74
N VAL A 5 71.31 -37.74 4.56
CA VAL A 5 69.88 -37.48 4.36
C VAL A 5 69.62 -35.98 4.60
N TYR A 6 68.83 -35.36 3.71
CA TYR A 6 68.04 -34.17 4.04
C TYR A 6 66.58 -34.44 3.64
N PRO A 7 65.63 -34.45 4.59
CA PRO A 7 64.21 -34.51 4.28
C PRO A 7 63.68 -33.12 3.93
N ILE A 8 62.84 -33.05 2.90
CA ILE A 8 62.07 -31.86 2.52
C ILE A 8 60.85 -31.82 3.45
N GLU A 9 60.89 -31.02 4.50
CA GLU A 9 59.70 -30.62 5.27
C GLU A 9 59.23 -29.27 4.73
N ASP A 10 58.19 -29.30 3.90
CA ASP A 10 57.31 -28.15 3.64
C ASP A 10 55.89 -28.70 3.39
N ALA A 11 55.24 -29.14 4.47
CA ALA A 11 53.81 -29.39 4.47
C ALA A 11 53.11 -28.07 4.80
N VAL A 12 52.72 -27.33 3.77
CA VAL A 12 51.78 -26.19 3.89
C VAL A 12 50.49 -26.72 4.53
N PRO A 13 49.97 -26.13 5.61
CA PRO A 13 48.69 -26.55 6.17
C PRO A 13 47.59 -26.26 5.14
N LEU A 14 46.88 -27.31 4.72
CA LEU A 14 45.62 -27.14 4.00
C LEU A 14 44.67 -26.32 4.88
N PRO A 15 44.02 -25.26 4.35
CA PRO A 15 43.02 -24.54 5.11
C PRO A 15 41.88 -25.50 5.49
N PRO A 16 41.29 -25.35 6.68
CA PRO A 16 40.22 -26.25 7.13
C PRO A 16 39.05 -26.22 6.15
N ASP A 17 38.62 -27.42 5.76
CA ASP A 17 37.49 -27.72 4.89
C ASP A 17 36.20 -27.05 5.40
N ASP A 18 35.57 -26.33 4.47
CA ASP A 18 34.14 -26.09 4.36
C ASP A 18 33.39 -25.66 5.63
N GLU A 19 33.32 -24.34 5.83
CA GLU A 19 32.09 -23.73 6.33
C GLU A 19 30.92 -24.20 5.45
N LYS A 20 30.13 -25.16 5.97
CA LYS A 20 28.86 -25.58 5.38
C LYS A 20 28.01 -24.34 5.13
N LYS A 21 27.99 -23.87 3.87
CA LYS A 21 27.01 -22.91 3.38
C LYS A 21 25.63 -23.43 3.78
N PRO A 22 24.75 -22.59 4.37
CA PRO A 22 23.45 -23.04 4.83
C PRO A 22 22.69 -23.67 3.66
N GLU A 23 22.33 -24.95 3.81
CA GLU A 23 21.52 -25.68 2.84
C GLU A 23 20.23 -24.90 2.60
N LYS A 24 20.05 -24.41 1.37
CA LYS A 24 18.82 -23.73 0.98
C LYS A 24 17.67 -24.72 1.12
N LYS A 25 16.82 -24.54 2.13
CA LYS A 25 15.58 -25.30 2.34
C LYS A 25 14.78 -25.33 1.03
N ILE A 26 14.68 -26.51 0.43
CA ILE A 26 13.90 -26.73 -0.80
C ILE A 26 12.43 -26.66 -0.40
N LEU A 27 11.76 -25.56 -0.75
CA LEU A 27 10.33 -25.39 -0.53
C LEU A 27 9.56 -26.41 -1.37
N THR A 28 8.55 -27.02 -0.76
CA THR A 28 7.57 -27.83 -1.48
C THR A 28 6.78 -26.97 -2.47
N LYS A 29 6.13 -27.61 -3.44
CA LYS A 29 5.31 -26.90 -4.45
C LYS A 29 4.24 -26.03 -3.78
N ASP A 30 3.59 -26.55 -2.74
CA ASP A 30 2.50 -25.87 -2.05
C ASP A 30 3.03 -24.70 -1.20
N GLU A 31 4.15 -24.87 -0.50
CA GLU A 31 4.80 -23.77 0.22
C GLU A 31 5.25 -22.65 -0.73
N LYS A 32 5.69 -23.00 -1.93
CA LYS A 32 6.04 -22.02 -2.97
C LYS A 32 4.82 -21.27 -3.46
N ILE A 33 3.70 -21.96 -3.70
CA ILE A 33 2.43 -21.35 -4.10
C ILE A 33 1.93 -20.38 -3.03
N GLU A 34 1.89 -20.81 -1.76
CA GLU A 34 1.45 -19.97 -0.65
C GLU A 34 2.38 -18.78 -0.39
N LYS A 35 3.69 -18.95 -0.62
CA LYS A 35 4.63 -17.82 -0.60
C LYS A 35 4.33 -16.83 -1.73
N GLU A 36 4.22 -17.28 -2.97
CA GLU A 36 3.94 -16.41 -4.12
C GLU A 36 2.56 -15.71 -4.00
N LYS A 37 1.57 -16.39 -3.41
CA LYS A 37 0.25 -15.84 -3.10
C LYS A 37 0.34 -14.70 -2.09
N ARG A 38 1.06 -14.90 -0.99
CA ARG A 38 1.29 -13.85 0.02
C ARG A 38 2.06 -12.67 -0.55
N GLU A 39 3.11 -12.92 -1.32
CA GLU A 39 3.87 -11.87 -2.00
C GLU A 39 2.99 -11.05 -2.94
N LEU A 40 2.12 -11.72 -3.73
CA LEU A 40 1.19 -11.03 -4.62
C LEU A 40 0.20 -10.13 -3.85
N LEU A 41 -0.42 -10.66 -2.79
CA LEU A 41 -1.36 -9.88 -1.98
C LEU A 41 -0.65 -8.70 -1.32
N SER A 42 0.56 -8.90 -0.80
CA SER A 42 1.38 -7.83 -0.23
C SER A 42 1.75 -6.76 -1.26
N SER A 43 2.13 -7.12 -2.48
CA SER A 43 2.38 -6.14 -3.55
C SER A 43 1.12 -5.34 -3.92
N VAL A 44 -0.04 -5.99 -4.01
CA VAL A 44 -1.32 -5.30 -4.26
C VAL A 44 -1.66 -4.37 -3.10
N ALA A 45 -1.48 -4.82 -1.86
CA ALA A 45 -1.67 -4.03 -0.64
C ALA A 45 -0.78 -2.79 -0.62
N ALA A 46 0.48 -2.94 -0.99
CA ALA A 46 1.48 -1.87 -1.05
C ALA A 46 1.23 -0.88 -2.21
N ALA A 47 0.29 -1.17 -3.11
CA ALA A 47 0.17 -0.49 -4.40
C ALA A 47 1.48 -0.56 -5.23
N ASP A 48 2.23 -1.66 -5.09
CA ASP A 48 3.42 -1.97 -5.88
C ASP A 48 3.01 -2.61 -7.21
N PHE A 49 2.98 -1.78 -8.25
CA PHE A 49 2.65 -2.16 -9.61
C PHE A 49 3.90 -2.30 -10.49
N SER A 50 5.05 -2.62 -9.92
CA SER A 50 6.30 -2.82 -10.66
C SER A 50 6.26 -4.02 -11.62
N SER A 51 5.45 -5.04 -11.32
CA SER A 51 5.37 -6.27 -12.11
C SER A 51 3.97 -6.57 -12.65
N LEU A 52 3.89 -7.48 -13.63
CA LEU A 52 2.64 -7.81 -14.33
C LEU A 52 1.58 -8.43 -13.41
N LYS A 53 1.96 -9.35 -12.50
CA LYS A 53 0.96 -10.08 -11.69
C LYS A 53 0.20 -9.15 -10.73
N PRO A 54 0.84 -8.25 -9.94
CA PRO A 54 0.12 -7.30 -9.11
C PRO A 54 -0.81 -6.39 -9.92
N ARG A 55 -0.38 -5.94 -11.11
CA ARG A 55 -1.25 -5.17 -12.01
C ARG A 55 -2.49 -5.94 -12.43
N VAL A 56 -2.33 -7.20 -12.85
CA VAL A 56 -3.46 -8.06 -13.24
C VAL A 56 -4.37 -8.34 -12.04
N ALA A 57 -3.81 -8.68 -10.88
CA ALA A 57 -4.57 -8.88 -9.64
C ALA A 57 -5.37 -7.62 -9.27
N TYR A 58 -4.80 -6.44 -9.46
CA TYR A 58 -5.45 -5.17 -9.22
C TYR A 58 -6.68 -4.96 -10.11
N VAL A 59 -6.57 -5.22 -11.42
CA VAL A 59 -7.73 -5.15 -12.33
C VAL A 59 -8.82 -6.15 -11.92
N LEU A 60 -8.43 -7.38 -11.59
CA LEU A 60 -9.38 -8.42 -11.15
C LEU A 60 -10.07 -8.06 -9.83
N ASN A 61 -9.40 -7.33 -8.93
CA ASN A 61 -9.97 -6.83 -7.70
C ASN A 61 -10.96 -5.69 -7.96
N LEU A 62 -10.56 -4.70 -8.76
CA LEU A 62 -11.33 -3.47 -8.98
C LEU A 62 -12.49 -3.65 -9.98
N TYR A 63 -12.36 -4.56 -10.94
CA TYR A 63 -13.35 -4.84 -11.99
C TYR A 63 -13.72 -6.32 -12.02
N PRO A 64 -14.63 -6.80 -11.16
CA PRO A 64 -15.00 -8.20 -11.07
C PRO A 64 -15.47 -8.84 -12.39
N HIS A 65 -16.13 -8.08 -13.27
CA HIS A 65 -16.57 -8.57 -14.58
C HIS A 65 -15.39 -9.07 -15.44
N THR A 66 -14.18 -8.52 -15.26
CA THR A 66 -12.97 -8.95 -15.97
C THR A 66 -12.50 -10.34 -15.54
N ARG A 67 -12.95 -10.85 -14.38
CA ARG A 67 -12.61 -12.21 -13.91
C ARG A 67 -13.12 -13.29 -14.83
N ASN A 68 -14.06 -12.97 -15.72
CA ASN A 68 -14.71 -13.91 -16.63
C ASN A 68 -14.17 -13.84 -18.07
N SER A 69 -13.59 -12.71 -18.51
CA SER A 69 -13.18 -12.47 -19.90
C SER A 69 -11.74 -11.99 -20.03
N ASP A 70 -10.93 -12.68 -20.84
CA ASP A 70 -9.55 -12.30 -21.13
C ASP A 70 -9.46 -11.00 -21.93
N ILE A 71 -10.43 -10.77 -22.82
CA ILE A 71 -10.51 -9.54 -23.61
C ILE A 71 -10.81 -8.36 -22.69
N SER A 72 -11.86 -8.46 -21.85
CA SER A 72 -12.22 -7.38 -20.91
C SER A 72 -11.08 -7.07 -19.95
N LEU A 73 -10.42 -8.09 -19.42
CA LEU A 73 -9.25 -7.94 -18.55
C LEU A 73 -8.12 -7.18 -19.27
N SER A 74 -7.82 -7.54 -20.52
CA SER A 74 -6.72 -6.93 -21.27
C SER A 74 -7.01 -5.47 -21.62
N LEU A 75 -8.24 -5.16 -22.05
CA LEU A 75 -8.65 -3.78 -22.33
C LEU A 75 -8.56 -2.91 -21.07
N LYS A 76 -9.12 -3.36 -19.94
CA LYS A 76 -9.04 -2.62 -18.67
C LYS A 76 -7.61 -2.52 -18.14
N TYR A 77 -6.78 -3.53 -18.35
CA TYR A 77 -5.35 -3.46 -18.02
C TYR A 77 -4.66 -2.35 -18.81
N TRP A 78 -4.85 -2.27 -20.12
CA TRP A 78 -4.23 -1.24 -20.94
C TRP A 78 -4.75 0.16 -20.61
N GLU A 79 -6.05 0.28 -20.36
CA GLU A 79 -6.69 1.53 -19.93
C GLU A 79 -6.04 2.09 -18.66
N ILE A 80 -5.75 1.24 -17.67
CA ILE A 80 -5.22 1.67 -16.37
C ILE A 80 -3.71 1.85 -16.42
N PHE A 81 -2.97 0.86 -16.95
CA PHE A 81 -1.53 0.78 -16.81
C PHE A 81 -0.77 1.32 -18.03
N GLN A 82 -1.42 1.49 -19.18
CA GLN A 82 -0.82 2.01 -20.41
C GLN A 82 -1.70 3.11 -21.07
N PRO A 83 -2.20 4.11 -20.31
CA PRO A 83 -3.11 5.14 -20.84
C PRO A 83 -2.47 6.03 -21.93
N ASP A 84 -1.14 6.07 -21.99
CA ASP A 84 -0.37 6.78 -23.01
C ASP A 84 -0.42 6.07 -24.38
N LEU A 85 -0.71 4.76 -24.39
CA LEU A 85 -0.74 3.90 -25.58
C LEU A 85 -2.17 3.48 -25.96
N TYR A 86 -3.05 3.33 -24.97
CA TYR A 86 -4.44 2.90 -25.15
C TYR A 86 -5.39 3.93 -24.54
N LYS A 87 -6.38 4.35 -25.33
CA LYS A 87 -7.54 5.12 -24.86
C LYS A 87 -8.81 4.46 -25.38
N GLU A 88 -9.93 4.72 -24.73
CA GLU A 88 -11.23 4.21 -25.19
C GLU A 88 -11.56 4.65 -26.63
N SER A 89 -11.08 5.82 -27.04
CA SER A 89 -11.21 6.33 -28.41
C SER A 89 -10.42 5.55 -29.46
N GLY A 90 -9.55 4.62 -29.06
CA GLY A 90 -8.80 3.73 -29.94
C GLY A 90 -7.29 3.68 -29.68
N ILE A 91 -6.61 2.86 -30.50
CA ILE A 91 -5.17 2.61 -30.46
C ILE A 91 -4.58 2.94 -31.83
N LEU A 92 -3.42 3.59 -31.87
CA LEU A 92 -2.69 3.77 -33.12
C LEU A 92 -1.97 2.46 -33.52
N PRO A 93 -1.94 2.08 -34.82
CA PRO A 93 -1.29 0.84 -35.26
C PRO A 93 0.17 0.69 -34.79
N LYS A 94 0.92 1.80 -34.71
CA LYS A 94 2.30 1.84 -34.22
C LYS A 94 2.45 1.48 -32.73
N ASP A 95 1.40 1.68 -31.95
CA ASP A 95 1.40 1.51 -30.50
C ASP A 95 0.84 0.13 -30.09
N LEU A 96 0.14 -0.56 -31.00
CA LEU A 96 -0.37 -1.92 -30.81
C LEU A 96 0.73 -2.90 -30.36
N PHE A 97 1.93 -2.80 -30.94
CA PHE A 97 3.06 -3.68 -30.61
C PHE A 97 3.82 -3.27 -29.34
N LYS A 98 3.51 -2.10 -28.76
CA LYS A 98 4.07 -1.61 -27.49
C LYS A 98 3.21 -1.97 -26.28
N LEU A 99 1.95 -2.34 -26.53
CA LEU A 99 1.06 -2.80 -25.48
C LEU A 99 1.55 -4.12 -24.88
N GLU A 100 1.27 -4.31 -23.60
CA GLU A 100 1.50 -5.57 -22.93
C GLU A 100 0.76 -6.68 -23.68
N ARG A 101 1.45 -7.79 -23.95
CA ARG A 101 0.89 -8.80 -24.84
C ARG A 101 -0.22 -9.56 -24.12
N LEU A 102 -1.38 -9.71 -24.78
CA LEU A 102 -2.57 -10.42 -24.25
C LEU A 102 -2.20 -11.74 -23.57
N HIS A 103 -1.42 -12.59 -24.23
CA HIS A 103 -1.06 -13.91 -23.70
C HIS A 103 -0.23 -13.86 -22.40
N TYR A 104 0.48 -12.76 -22.09
CA TYR A 104 1.11 -12.59 -20.77
C TYR A 104 0.06 -12.27 -19.69
N ILE A 105 -0.89 -11.38 -19.99
CA ILE A 105 -2.02 -11.01 -19.11
C ILE A 105 -2.86 -12.25 -18.78
N VAL A 106 -3.24 -13.03 -19.80
CA VAL A 106 -4.02 -14.27 -19.65
C VAL A 106 -3.29 -15.29 -18.79
N ARG A 107 -1.97 -15.49 -19.00
CA ARG A 107 -1.17 -16.39 -18.16
C ARG A 107 -1.11 -15.93 -16.71
N ALA A 108 -0.95 -14.62 -16.47
CA ALA A 108 -0.97 -14.08 -15.11
C ALA A 108 -2.34 -14.32 -14.45
N ARG A 109 -3.45 -14.05 -15.15
CA ARG A 109 -4.81 -14.35 -14.66
C ARG A 109 -4.98 -15.83 -14.32
N ALA A 110 -4.60 -16.74 -15.22
CA ALA A 110 -4.72 -18.17 -15.01
C ALA A 110 -3.95 -18.62 -13.77
N LYS A 111 -2.74 -18.09 -13.56
CA LYS A 111 -1.97 -18.37 -12.35
C LYS A 111 -2.68 -17.87 -11.09
N ILE A 112 -3.17 -16.63 -11.11
CA ILE A 112 -3.87 -16.01 -9.98
C ILE A 112 -5.14 -16.77 -9.61
N GLN A 113 -5.96 -17.13 -10.60
CA GLN A 113 -7.25 -17.77 -10.36
C GLN A 113 -7.14 -19.27 -10.08
N ASN A 114 -6.25 -19.99 -10.76
CA ASN A 114 -6.20 -21.46 -10.68
C ASN A 114 -5.16 -21.96 -9.67
N GLU A 115 -4.00 -21.30 -9.56
CA GLU A 115 -2.95 -21.74 -8.64
C GLU A 115 -3.09 -21.07 -7.27
N TYR A 116 -3.39 -19.77 -7.23
CA TYR A 116 -3.53 -19.04 -5.95
C TYR A 116 -4.96 -19.03 -5.41
N GLU A 117 -5.93 -19.46 -6.22
CA GLU A 117 -7.37 -19.44 -5.91
C GLU A 117 -7.91 -18.05 -5.53
N LEU A 118 -7.32 -17.00 -6.10
CA LEU A 118 -7.70 -15.61 -5.85
C LEU A 118 -8.56 -15.03 -6.98
N PHE A 119 -9.48 -14.12 -6.63
CA PHE A 119 -10.35 -13.40 -7.58
C PHE A 119 -11.05 -14.33 -8.57
N LEU A 120 -11.66 -15.40 -8.04
CA LEU A 120 -12.28 -16.44 -8.83
C LEU A 120 -13.41 -15.90 -9.71
N ALA A 121 -13.60 -16.55 -10.85
CA ALA A 121 -14.70 -16.32 -11.76
C ALA A 121 -16.02 -16.81 -11.18
N ASP A 122 -17.13 -16.21 -11.60
CA ASP A 122 -18.46 -16.54 -11.10
C ASP A 122 -18.82 -18.01 -11.41
N THR A 123 -19.45 -18.66 -10.44
CA THR A 123 -19.75 -20.10 -10.44
C THR A 123 -20.62 -20.54 -11.63
N GLU A 124 -21.50 -19.67 -12.12
CA GLU A 124 -22.39 -19.89 -13.27
C GLU A 124 -21.61 -20.02 -14.60
N ILE A 125 -20.47 -19.34 -14.75
CA ILE A 125 -19.75 -19.23 -16.03
C ILE A 125 -18.70 -20.33 -16.23
N LYS A 126 -18.30 -21.06 -15.18
CA LYS A 126 -17.39 -22.23 -15.29
C LYS A 126 -17.91 -23.28 -16.29
N LYS A 127 -19.23 -23.43 -16.46
CA LYS A 127 -19.86 -24.35 -17.43
C LYS A 127 -20.09 -23.73 -18.82
N SER A 128 -20.10 -22.40 -18.93
CA SER A 128 -20.45 -21.65 -20.17
C SER A 128 -19.23 -21.25 -21.02
N ARG A 129 -18.02 -21.21 -20.44
CA ARG A 129 -16.76 -20.82 -21.14
C ARG A 129 -16.46 -21.60 -22.42
N ARG A 130 -17.06 -22.77 -22.60
CA ARG A 130 -16.87 -23.60 -23.81
C ARG A 130 -17.79 -23.19 -24.98
N ARG A 131 -18.74 -22.27 -24.79
CA ARG A 131 -19.85 -22.09 -25.76
C ARG A 131 -20.14 -20.67 -26.26
N ASN A 132 -19.62 -19.59 -25.67
CA ASN A 132 -20.05 -18.22 -26.01
C ASN A 132 -18.96 -17.14 -25.83
N GLU A 133 -17.79 -17.30 -26.45
CA GLU A 133 -16.80 -16.22 -26.51
C GLU A 133 -17.32 -15.04 -27.37
N GLU A 134 -18.01 -15.35 -28.48
CA GLU A 134 -18.58 -14.37 -29.41
C GLU A 134 -19.81 -13.62 -28.85
N LYS A 135 -20.62 -14.25 -27.98
CA LYS A 135 -21.77 -13.54 -27.36
C LYS A 135 -21.36 -12.57 -26.25
N MET A 136 -20.15 -12.71 -25.70
CA MET A 136 -19.62 -11.76 -24.73
C MET A 136 -19.17 -10.46 -25.40
N GLU A 137 -18.83 -10.45 -26.70
CA GLU A 137 -18.36 -9.25 -27.41
C GLU A 137 -19.35 -8.07 -27.33
N GLY A 138 -20.66 -8.34 -27.36
CA GLY A 138 -21.71 -7.31 -27.18
C GLY A 138 -21.92 -6.86 -25.74
N ALA A 139 -21.46 -7.64 -24.75
CA ALA A 139 -21.55 -7.35 -23.32
C ALA A 139 -20.22 -6.87 -22.71
N VAL A 140 -19.11 -6.93 -23.46
CA VAL A 140 -17.79 -6.39 -23.07
C VAL A 140 -17.79 -4.84 -23.09
N ILE A 141 -18.81 -4.25 -23.74
CA ILE A 141 -19.18 -2.82 -23.65
C ILE A 141 -20.33 -2.63 -22.65
N ASP A 142 -20.58 -3.57 -21.74
CA ASP A 142 -21.36 -3.25 -20.56
C ASP A 142 -20.37 -2.56 -19.61
N ASP A 143 -20.53 -1.24 -19.50
CA ASP A 143 -19.74 -0.32 -18.68
C ASP A 143 -20.04 -0.57 -17.20
N SER A 144 -19.85 -1.82 -16.76
CA SER A 144 -20.03 -2.23 -15.38
C SER A 144 -19.07 -1.38 -14.55
N PRO A 145 -19.60 -0.45 -13.73
CA PRO A 145 -18.77 0.52 -13.07
C PRO A 145 -17.75 -0.21 -12.18
N PRO A 146 -16.53 0.35 -12.02
CA PRO A 146 -15.59 -0.18 -11.04
C PRO A 146 -16.27 -0.33 -9.69
N VAL A 147 -15.85 -1.32 -8.92
CA VAL A 147 -16.22 -1.36 -7.50
C VAL A 147 -15.70 -0.06 -6.89
N LYS A 148 -16.60 0.70 -6.24
CA LYS A 148 -16.23 1.96 -5.60
C LYS A 148 -15.44 1.63 -4.34
N LYS A 149 -14.11 1.64 -4.44
CA LYS A 149 -13.18 1.35 -3.34
C LYS A 149 -12.48 2.61 -2.86
N VAL A 150 -12.32 2.72 -1.54
CA VAL A 150 -11.41 3.66 -0.87
C VAL A 150 -10.22 2.86 -0.34
N HIS A 151 -9.02 3.27 -0.71
CA HIS A 151 -7.79 2.65 -0.24
C HIS A 151 -7.14 3.55 0.81
N ILE A 152 -6.81 3.00 1.97
CA ILE A 152 -6.28 3.74 3.10
C ILE A 152 -4.92 3.17 3.43
N PHE A 153 -3.91 4.02 3.45
CA PHE A 153 -2.55 3.66 3.84
C PHE A 153 -2.27 4.37 5.16
N SER A 154 -1.71 3.67 6.14
CA SER A 154 -1.47 4.27 7.45
C SER A 154 -0.11 3.92 8.03
N ASP A 155 0.45 4.87 8.75
CA ASP A 155 1.66 4.71 9.55
C ASP A 155 1.52 5.35 10.93
N GLU A 156 2.37 4.95 11.87
CA GLU A 156 2.33 5.33 13.28
C GLU A 156 3.66 5.93 13.75
N THR A 157 3.59 6.89 14.66
CA THR A 157 4.80 7.42 15.28
C THR A 157 4.57 7.83 16.73
N GLY A 158 5.65 8.14 17.44
CA GLY A 158 5.55 8.69 18.78
C GLY A 158 5.47 7.68 19.92
N LYS A 159 5.73 6.38 19.68
CA LYS A 159 5.61 5.31 20.70
C LYS A 159 6.33 5.63 22.02
N THR A 160 7.50 6.26 21.93
CA THR A 160 8.34 6.64 23.07
C THR A 160 8.16 8.10 23.50
N HIS A 161 7.42 8.90 22.74
CA HIS A 161 7.29 10.34 22.92
C HIS A 161 6.04 10.73 23.74
N LYS A 162 5.82 12.04 23.92
CA LYS A 162 4.69 12.60 24.67
C LYS A 162 3.36 12.31 23.98
N PHE A 163 3.31 12.50 22.67
CA PHE A 163 2.17 12.20 21.81
C PHE A 163 2.46 10.98 20.95
N VAL A 164 1.48 10.08 20.93
CA VAL A 164 1.41 8.88 20.10
C VAL A 164 0.39 9.16 19.02
N MET A 165 0.68 8.80 17.77
CA MET A 165 -0.22 9.13 16.67
C MET A 165 -0.21 8.12 15.54
N VAL A 166 -1.30 8.14 14.79
CA VAL A 166 -1.48 7.43 13.53
C VAL A 166 -1.82 8.48 12.47
N ALA A 167 -1.10 8.45 11.35
CA ALA A 167 -1.44 9.21 10.16
C ALA A 167 -1.90 8.27 9.05
N SER A 168 -2.72 8.79 8.14
CA SER A 168 -3.19 8.01 7.00
C SER A 168 -3.43 8.84 5.75
N VAL A 169 -3.17 8.20 4.61
CA VAL A 169 -3.47 8.68 3.27
C VAL A 169 -4.68 7.91 2.73
N TRP A 170 -5.74 8.62 2.42
CA TRP A 170 -6.99 8.10 1.89
C TRP A 170 -7.03 8.37 0.40
N VAL A 171 -6.98 7.31 -0.40
CA VAL A 171 -7.16 7.39 -1.85
C VAL A 171 -8.59 7.00 -2.16
N LEU A 172 -9.41 8.00 -2.50
CA LEU A 172 -10.85 7.86 -2.61
C LEU A 172 -11.25 7.11 -3.88
N ASN A 173 -10.37 6.98 -4.88
CA ASN A 173 -10.65 6.30 -6.14
C ASN A 173 -9.57 5.26 -6.44
N GLY A 174 -9.97 4.02 -6.75
CA GLY A 174 -9.03 2.96 -7.11
C GLY A 174 -8.09 3.32 -8.27
N ARG A 175 -8.54 4.04 -9.30
CA ARG A 175 -7.63 4.47 -10.38
C ARG A 175 -6.56 5.44 -9.89
N ALA A 176 -6.90 6.30 -8.94
CA ALA A 176 -5.98 7.28 -8.38
C ALA A 176 -4.84 6.63 -7.59
N VAL A 177 -5.02 5.40 -7.08
CA VAL A 177 -3.95 4.64 -6.40
C VAL A 177 -2.78 4.42 -7.37
N PHE A 178 -3.07 3.89 -8.56
CA PHE A 178 -2.03 3.66 -9.56
C PHE A 178 -1.43 4.98 -10.06
N ALA A 179 -2.27 5.96 -10.40
CA ALA A 179 -1.79 7.24 -10.92
C ALA A 179 -0.82 7.92 -9.93
N THR A 180 -1.19 7.99 -8.65
CA THR A 180 -0.36 8.59 -7.60
C THR A 180 0.92 7.80 -7.36
N SER A 181 0.84 6.47 -7.23
CA SER A 181 2.03 5.62 -7.03
C SER A 181 3.00 5.67 -8.21
N LYS A 182 2.47 5.71 -9.44
CA LYS A 182 3.26 5.87 -10.68
C LYS A 182 3.95 7.23 -10.69
N ALA A 183 3.23 8.32 -10.43
CA ALA A 183 3.78 9.67 -10.41
C ALA A 183 4.92 9.81 -9.39
N ILE A 184 4.72 9.29 -8.17
CA ILE A 184 5.77 9.29 -7.14
C ILE A 184 6.99 8.48 -7.59
N SER A 185 6.77 7.30 -8.17
CA SER A 185 7.87 6.43 -8.63
C SER A 185 8.67 7.04 -9.77
N GLU A 186 8.00 7.63 -10.77
CA GLU A 186 8.64 8.31 -11.89
C GLU A 186 9.43 9.55 -11.46
N TRP A 187 8.88 10.31 -10.50
CA TRP A 187 9.60 11.41 -9.87
C TRP A 187 10.82 10.89 -9.10
N LYS A 188 10.65 9.84 -8.29
CA LYS A 188 11.70 9.31 -7.42
C LYS A 188 12.94 8.88 -8.20
N VAL A 189 12.76 8.22 -9.35
CA VAL A 189 13.85 7.81 -10.26
C VAL A 189 14.70 8.99 -10.73
N LYS A 190 14.09 10.18 -10.91
CA LYS A 190 14.76 11.41 -11.35
C LYS A 190 15.31 12.24 -10.18
N SER A 191 14.93 11.92 -8.95
CA SER A 191 15.29 12.66 -7.74
C SER A 191 16.58 12.17 -7.10
N VAL A 192 17.07 12.92 -6.11
CA VAL A 192 18.18 12.51 -5.23
C VAL A 192 17.83 11.25 -4.42
N TRP A 193 16.53 10.97 -4.22
CA TRP A 193 16.03 9.84 -3.44
C TRP A 193 15.80 8.55 -4.25
N LYS A 194 16.33 8.45 -5.48
CA LYS A 194 16.15 7.28 -6.36
C LYS A 194 16.34 5.90 -5.70
N ASN A 195 17.31 5.80 -4.78
CA ASN A 195 17.67 4.55 -4.09
C ASN A 195 17.34 4.59 -2.60
N ARG A 196 16.57 5.59 -2.17
CA ARG A 196 16.32 5.85 -0.75
C ARG A 196 14.84 5.74 -0.46
N GLU A 197 14.52 5.14 0.68
CA GLU A 197 13.16 5.18 1.21
C GLU A 197 12.79 6.58 1.66
N VAL A 198 11.60 7.05 1.27
CA VAL A 198 11.07 8.33 1.70
C VAL A 198 10.50 8.13 3.09
N HIS A 199 11.29 8.47 4.09
CA HIS A 199 10.93 8.29 5.48
C HIS A 199 11.43 9.49 6.30
N PHE A 200 10.56 10.08 7.10
CA PHE A 200 10.76 11.39 7.72
C PHE A 200 12.01 11.44 8.59
N THR A 201 12.24 10.38 9.39
CA THR A 201 13.39 10.34 10.30
C THR A 201 14.73 10.36 9.56
N LYS A 202 14.77 9.90 8.30
CA LYS A 202 15.97 9.86 7.47
C LYS A 202 16.32 11.23 6.88
N PHE A 203 15.39 12.20 6.85
CA PHE A 203 15.64 13.50 6.23
C PHE A 203 16.82 14.24 6.86
N GLY A 204 17.74 14.71 6.02
CA GLY A 204 18.90 15.52 6.38
C GLY A 204 18.78 16.94 5.85
N LYS A 205 19.64 17.86 6.32
CA LYS A 205 19.54 19.31 6.01
C LYS A 205 19.44 19.65 4.51
N SER A 206 20.08 18.88 3.64
CA SER A 206 20.05 19.09 2.18
C SER A 206 18.78 18.60 1.48
N ASP A 207 17.90 17.89 2.19
CA ASP A 207 16.72 17.26 1.60
C ASP A 207 15.55 18.22 1.37
N TYR A 208 15.61 19.47 1.86
CA TYR A 208 14.48 20.40 1.89
C TYR A 208 13.84 20.61 0.51
N GLU A 209 14.65 20.92 -0.51
CA GLU A 209 14.15 21.12 -1.89
C GLU A 209 13.65 19.81 -2.52
N THR A 210 14.24 18.68 -2.15
CA THR A 210 13.77 17.37 -2.64
C THR A 210 12.42 17.01 -2.02
N LEU A 211 12.24 17.27 -0.72
CA LEU A 211 10.96 17.13 -0.03
C LEU A 211 9.89 18.05 -0.62
N LYS A 212 10.24 19.32 -0.89
CA LYS A 212 9.33 20.26 -1.56
C LYS A 212 8.88 19.75 -2.93
N SER A 213 9.82 19.21 -3.72
CA SER A 213 9.51 18.62 -5.02
C SER A 213 8.64 17.36 -4.90
N TYR A 214 8.90 16.50 -3.92
CA TYR A 214 8.07 15.33 -3.60
C TYR A 214 6.63 15.72 -3.28
N LEU A 215 6.44 16.69 -2.38
CA LEU A 215 5.13 17.21 -2.01
C LEU A 215 4.43 17.89 -3.19
N GLY A 216 5.17 18.50 -4.11
CA GLY A 216 4.63 19.02 -5.37
C GLY A 216 3.94 17.95 -6.22
N VAL A 217 4.57 16.77 -6.37
CA VAL A 217 3.96 15.64 -7.10
C VAL A 217 2.67 15.16 -6.44
N ILE A 218 2.62 15.16 -5.11
CA ILE A 218 1.43 14.79 -4.34
C ILE A 218 0.31 15.81 -4.54
N LEU A 219 0.66 17.10 -4.54
CA LEU A 219 -0.29 18.18 -4.77
C LEU A 219 -0.90 18.14 -6.17
N GLU A 220 -0.12 17.79 -7.19
CA GLU A 220 -0.61 17.59 -8.56
C GLU A 220 -1.63 16.44 -8.68
N ASN A 221 -1.60 15.47 -7.74
CA ASN A 221 -2.49 14.31 -7.70
C ASN A 221 -3.52 14.38 -6.54
N ARG A 222 -3.70 15.55 -5.91
CA ARG A 222 -4.44 15.71 -4.64
C ARG A 222 -5.94 15.49 -4.73
N GLU A 223 -6.55 15.61 -5.91
CA GLU A 223 -8.01 15.61 -6.11
C GLU A 223 -8.71 14.44 -5.37
N TYR A 224 -8.11 13.25 -5.45
CA TYR A 224 -8.64 12.01 -4.84
C TYR A 224 -7.92 11.60 -3.55
N LEU A 225 -7.10 12.48 -2.97
CA LEU A 225 -6.35 12.22 -1.74
C LEU A 225 -7.00 12.92 -0.54
N GLY A 226 -7.06 12.24 0.59
CA GLY A 226 -7.36 12.80 1.90
C GLY A 226 -6.23 12.48 2.86
N PHE A 227 -5.82 13.45 3.67
CA PHE A 227 -4.74 13.29 4.64
C PHE A 227 -5.31 13.45 6.03
N LYS A 228 -5.21 12.41 6.86
CA LYS A 228 -5.78 12.42 8.20
C LYS A 228 -4.75 12.01 9.22
N TYR A 229 -4.83 12.59 10.41
CA TYR A 229 -4.03 12.15 11.54
C TYR A 229 -4.88 12.16 12.82
N ILE A 230 -4.54 11.24 13.72
CA ILE A 230 -5.09 11.17 15.06
C ILE A 230 -3.93 11.03 16.04
N ALA A 231 -3.89 11.88 17.06
CA ALA A 231 -2.83 11.89 18.06
C ALA A 231 -3.43 11.91 19.46
N VAL A 232 -2.78 11.27 20.43
CA VAL A 232 -3.16 11.33 21.85
C VAL A 232 -1.93 11.56 22.72
N GLU A 233 -2.10 12.34 23.78
CA GLU A 233 -1.09 12.52 24.80
C GLU A 233 -0.99 11.27 25.69
N ARG A 234 0.19 10.64 25.75
CA ARG A 234 0.42 9.38 26.49
C ARG A 234 0.08 9.50 27.96
N ALA A 235 0.37 10.65 28.57
CA ALA A 235 0.09 10.90 30.00
C ALA A 235 -1.42 10.95 30.32
N LYS A 236 -2.27 11.10 29.30
CA LYS A 236 -3.74 11.17 29.46
C LYS A 236 -4.43 9.85 29.14
N THR A 237 -3.67 8.77 28.87
CA THR A 237 -4.22 7.42 28.70
C THR A 237 -3.59 6.49 29.72
N ASN A 238 -4.44 5.71 30.41
CA ASN A 238 -3.99 4.65 31.32
C ASN A 238 -3.75 3.31 30.59
N ARG A 239 -3.97 3.26 29.27
CA ARG A 239 -3.85 2.04 28.47
C ARG A 239 -2.39 1.78 28.08
N PRO A 240 -2.02 0.50 27.88
CA PRO A 240 -0.79 0.15 27.17
C PRO A 240 -0.67 0.88 25.83
N ILE A 241 0.57 1.10 25.40
CA ILE A 241 0.86 1.84 24.16
C ILE A 241 0.29 1.12 22.94
N GLU A 242 0.39 -0.21 22.90
CA GLU A 242 -0.13 -1.04 21.81
C GLU A 242 -1.65 -0.97 21.72
N GLU A 243 -2.35 -1.02 22.86
CA GLU A 243 -3.82 -0.85 22.92
C GLU A 243 -4.23 0.57 22.50
N THR A 244 -3.43 1.57 22.86
CA THR A 244 -3.65 2.96 22.44
C THR A 244 -3.55 3.09 20.93
N ILE A 245 -2.49 2.56 20.31
CA ILE A 245 -2.28 2.57 18.85
C ILE A 245 -3.45 1.87 18.14
N LEU A 246 -3.84 0.70 18.63
CA LEU A 246 -4.97 -0.06 18.10
C LEU A 246 -6.27 0.76 18.11
N LYS A 247 -6.52 1.47 19.22
CA LYS A 247 -7.69 2.35 19.33
C LYS A 247 -7.61 3.56 18.42
N LEU A 248 -6.41 4.12 18.23
CA LEU A 248 -6.19 5.22 17.27
C LEU A 248 -6.50 4.78 15.84
N HIS A 249 -6.05 3.59 15.41
CA HIS A 249 -6.41 3.05 14.10
C HIS A 249 -7.93 2.86 13.94
N GLU A 250 -8.59 2.27 14.94
CA GLU A 250 -10.04 2.07 14.92
C GLU A 250 -10.79 3.40 14.72
N LEU A 251 -10.42 4.42 15.48
CA LEU A 251 -11.05 5.74 15.41
C LEU A 251 -10.68 6.52 14.16
N MET A 252 -9.44 6.41 13.69
CA MET A 252 -9.01 6.96 12.41
C MET A 252 -9.91 6.49 11.28
N LEU A 253 -10.16 5.17 11.22
CA LEU A 253 -10.99 4.57 10.17
C LEU A 253 -12.45 4.96 10.33
N ALA A 254 -13.01 4.86 11.54
CA ALA A 254 -14.42 5.17 11.78
C ALA A 254 -14.76 6.65 11.55
N ARG A 255 -13.94 7.57 12.08
CA ARG A 255 -14.15 9.02 11.95
C ARG A 255 -13.73 9.54 10.58
N GLY A 256 -12.64 9.02 10.02
CA GLY A 256 -12.22 9.36 8.68
C GLY A 256 -13.27 9.00 7.64
N ALA A 257 -13.93 7.84 7.80
CA ALA A 257 -15.03 7.44 6.92
C ALA A 257 -16.24 8.35 7.05
N ALA A 258 -16.61 8.71 8.29
CA ALA A 258 -17.69 9.67 8.55
C ALA A 258 -17.43 11.01 7.87
N HIS A 259 -16.23 11.56 8.00
CA HIS A 259 -15.88 12.83 7.36
C HIS A 259 -15.94 12.77 5.83
N GLU A 260 -15.41 11.73 5.19
CA GLU A 260 -15.45 11.63 3.74
C GLU A 260 -16.89 11.53 3.21
N LEU A 261 -17.80 10.92 3.98
CA LEU A 261 -19.23 10.88 3.68
C LEU A 261 -19.91 12.23 3.91
N GLU A 262 -19.66 12.86 5.05
CA GLU A 262 -20.26 14.14 5.46
C GLU A 262 -19.81 15.30 4.55
N SER A 263 -18.55 15.28 4.10
CA SER A 263 -18.01 16.23 3.12
C SER A 263 -18.50 15.99 1.69
N GLY A 264 -19.19 14.86 1.43
CA GLY A 264 -19.68 14.48 0.11
C GLY A 264 -18.59 14.03 -0.87
N ARG A 265 -17.36 13.81 -0.41
CA ARG A 265 -16.26 13.31 -1.26
C ARG A 265 -16.41 11.82 -1.59
N ILE A 266 -17.10 11.06 -0.75
CA ILE A 266 -17.50 9.68 -1.03
C ILE A 266 -19.00 9.47 -0.88
N ASP A 267 -19.53 8.54 -1.66
CA ASP A 267 -20.93 8.10 -1.67
C ASP A 267 -21.05 6.62 -1.30
N LEU A 268 -22.28 6.19 -0.96
CA LEU A 268 -22.59 4.80 -0.63
C LEU A 268 -23.35 4.13 -1.80
N PRO A 269 -23.17 2.82 -2.06
CA PRO A 269 -22.32 1.89 -1.32
C PRO A 269 -20.84 1.97 -1.72
N ARG A 270 -19.95 1.62 -0.77
CA ARG A 270 -18.49 1.72 -0.92
C ARG A 270 -17.78 0.59 -0.17
N GLU A 271 -16.66 0.14 -0.70
CA GLU A 271 -15.72 -0.75 0.01
C GLU A 271 -14.50 0.02 0.50
N MET A 272 -13.95 -0.39 1.64
CA MET A 272 -12.71 0.13 2.20
C MET A 272 -11.65 -0.98 2.26
N GLU A 273 -10.46 -0.66 1.78
CA GLU A 273 -9.26 -1.49 1.92
C GLU A 273 -8.20 -0.71 2.68
N VAL A 274 -7.72 -1.29 3.78
CA VAL A 274 -6.74 -0.65 4.67
C VAL A 274 -5.43 -1.41 4.58
N THR A 275 -4.36 -0.67 4.30
CA THR A 275 -2.98 -1.16 4.34
C THR A 275 -2.22 -0.41 5.43
N VAL A 276 -1.71 -1.18 6.37
CA VAL A 276 -0.94 -0.70 7.50
C VAL A 276 0.54 -1.01 7.25
N ASP A 277 1.47 -0.17 7.72
CA ASP A 277 2.89 -0.51 7.60
C ASP A 277 3.23 -1.81 8.36
N GLU A 278 4.12 -2.63 7.81
CA GLU A 278 4.55 -3.90 8.41
C GLU A 278 5.54 -3.69 9.55
N GLU A 279 6.25 -2.55 9.57
CA GLU A 279 7.14 -2.18 10.68
C GLU A 279 6.37 -1.78 11.96
N GLN A 280 5.03 -1.80 11.89
CA GLN A 280 4.17 -1.55 13.04
C GLN A 280 4.20 -2.66 14.08
N SER A 281 3.88 -2.32 15.32
CA SER A 281 3.80 -3.27 16.44
C SER A 281 2.54 -4.16 16.42
N LEU A 282 1.79 -4.15 15.31
CA LEU A 282 0.55 -4.90 15.17
C LEU A 282 0.85 -6.28 14.57
N ASP A 283 0.72 -7.32 15.39
CA ASP A 283 0.82 -8.69 14.90
C ASP A 283 -0.44 -9.10 14.09
N SER A 284 -0.39 -10.27 13.46
CA SER A 284 -1.50 -10.77 12.64
C SER A 284 -2.81 -10.97 13.41
N PHE A 285 -2.75 -11.26 14.72
CA PHE A 285 -3.95 -11.41 15.55
C PHE A 285 -4.57 -10.04 15.83
N VAL A 286 -3.77 -9.05 16.19
CA VAL A 286 -4.20 -7.68 16.43
C VAL A 286 -4.82 -7.06 15.18
N ILE A 287 -4.23 -7.31 14.00
CA ILE A 287 -4.77 -6.89 12.71
C ILE A 287 -6.14 -7.53 12.42
N SER A 288 -6.31 -8.82 12.72
CA SER A 288 -7.60 -9.50 12.56
C SER A 288 -8.67 -8.94 13.50
N ASP A 289 -8.32 -8.72 14.76
CA ASP A 289 -9.25 -8.17 15.75
C ASP A 289 -9.64 -6.71 15.43
N LEU A 290 -8.69 -5.90 14.97
CA LEU A 290 -8.97 -4.55 14.45
C LEU A 290 -9.94 -4.60 13.27
N ARG A 291 -9.73 -5.52 12.33
CA ARG A 291 -10.59 -5.70 11.16
C ARG A 291 -12.02 -6.00 11.57
N ASP A 292 -12.21 -6.94 12.49
CA ASP A 292 -13.54 -7.36 12.93
C ASP A 292 -14.25 -6.20 13.65
N ARG A 293 -13.56 -5.52 14.56
CA ARG A 293 -14.12 -4.35 15.29
C ARG A 293 -14.49 -3.19 14.38
N VAL A 294 -13.63 -2.83 13.44
CA VAL A 294 -13.92 -1.75 12.47
C VAL A 294 -15.02 -2.18 11.52
N GLY A 295 -14.99 -3.43 11.04
CA GLY A 295 -16.02 -4.00 10.18
C GLY A 295 -17.40 -3.93 10.82
N GLU A 296 -17.55 -4.43 12.04
CA GLU A 296 -18.80 -4.36 12.81
C GLU A 296 -19.27 -2.90 13.01
N THR A 297 -18.34 -2.00 13.34
CA THR A 297 -18.64 -0.58 13.55
C THR A 297 -19.19 0.07 12.28
N LEU A 298 -18.56 -0.16 11.13
CA LEU A 298 -18.99 0.40 9.84
C LEU A 298 -20.29 -0.22 9.36
N THR A 299 -20.43 -1.55 9.44
CA THR A 299 -21.68 -2.26 9.08
C THR A 299 -22.86 -1.74 9.90
N LYS A 300 -22.69 -1.64 11.23
CA LYS A 300 -23.74 -1.16 12.13
C LYS A 300 -24.12 0.30 11.86
N ARG A 301 -23.12 1.15 11.59
CA ARG A 301 -23.34 2.59 11.37
C ARG A 301 -23.95 2.91 10.02
N TYR A 302 -23.61 2.14 8.97
CA TYR A 302 -24.00 2.43 7.59
C TYR A 302 -24.88 1.36 6.95
N ASN A 303 -25.43 0.44 7.74
CA ASN A 303 -26.38 -0.61 7.32
C ASN A 303 -25.87 -1.39 6.09
N ASP A 304 -24.66 -1.95 6.21
CA ASP A 304 -23.93 -2.72 5.20
C ASP A 304 -23.56 -1.97 3.90
N LYS A 305 -23.84 -0.67 3.81
CA LYS A 305 -23.48 0.12 2.61
C LYS A 305 -22.01 0.55 2.59
N LEU A 306 -21.33 0.53 3.73
CA LEU A 306 -19.90 0.75 3.84
C LEU A 306 -19.25 -0.48 4.48
N GLN A 307 -18.38 -1.15 3.74
CA GLN A 307 -17.80 -2.41 4.17
C GLN A 307 -16.28 -2.35 4.18
N LEU A 308 -15.67 -2.81 5.28
CA LEU A 308 -14.23 -3.07 5.33
C LEU A 308 -13.96 -4.44 4.71
N THR A 309 -13.45 -4.47 3.48
CA THR A 309 -13.21 -5.73 2.76
C THR A 309 -11.82 -6.30 2.99
N SER A 310 -10.85 -5.44 3.31
CA SER A 310 -9.48 -5.84 3.64
C SER A 310 -8.86 -4.92 4.68
N LEU A 311 -8.11 -5.52 5.62
CA LEU A 311 -7.17 -4.85 6.50
C LEU A 311 -5.93 -5.75 6.59
N GLN A 312 -4.80 -5.25 6.13
CA GLN A 312 -3.57 -6.03 5.96
C GLN A 312 -2.33 -5.17 6.16
N THR A 313 -1.18 -5.81 6.38
CA THR A 313 0.11 -5.13 6.48
C THR A 313 0.89 -5.21 5.16
N ALA A 314 1.71 -4.20 4.89
CA ALA A 314 2.66 -4.23 3.78
C ALA A 314 3.91 -3.42 4.11
N SER A 315 5.06 -3.85 3.58
CA SER A 315 6.31 -3.13 3.77
C SER A 315 6.28 -1.75 3.10
N SER A 316 6.55 -0.70 3.89
CA SER A 316 6.81 0.67 3.44
C SER A 316 7.76 0.75 2.23
N LYS A 317 8.79 -0.11 2.15
CA LYS A 317 9.81 -0.10 1.07
C LYS A 317 9.21 -0.18 -0.32
N ASN A 318 8.09 -0.89 -0.45
CA ASN A 318 7.42 -1.14 -1.71
C ASN A 318 6.18 -0.25 -1.91
N SER A 319 5.83 0.59 -0.93
CA SER A 319 4.64 1.43 -0.98
C SER A 319 4.95 2.92 -0.88
N ALA A 320 4.70 3.64 -1.98
CA ALA A 320 4.81 5.09 -2.01
C ALA A 320 3.80 5.79 -1.07
N LEU A 321 2.62 5.17 -0.85
CA LEU A 321 1.53 5.76 -0.07
C LEU A 321 1.69 5.49 1.43
N ILE A 322 2.30 4.36 1.82
CA ILE A 322 2.75 4.15 3.21
C ILE A 322 3.88 5.12 3.54
N GLN A 323 4.88 5.26 2.66
CA GLN A 323 5.95 6.27 2.82
C GLN A 323 5.40 7.70 2.97
N LEU A 324 4.33 8.05 2.23
CA LEU A 324 3.66 9.35 2.42
C LEU A 324 2.98 9.44 3.79
N SER A 325 2.35 8.36 4.25
CA SER A 325 1.73 8.30 5.57
C SER A 325 2.78 8.49 6.68
N ASP A 326 3.97 7.90 6.53
CA ASP A 326 5.12 8.15 7.42
C ASP A 326 5.56 9.61 7.40
N VAL A 327 5.68 10.24 6.22
CA VAL A 327 6.08 11.65 6.12
C VAL A 327 5.09 12.55 6.88
N ILE A 328 3.79 12.26 6.79
CA ILE A 328 2.76 12.98 7.54
C ILE A 328 2.87 12.69 9.03
N ALA A 329 2.97 11.41 9.42
CA ALA A 329 3.11 10.99 10.82
C ALA A 329 4.34 11.65 11.46
N GLY A 330 5.50 11.57 10.82
CA GLY A 330 6.76 12.14 11.27
C GLY A 330 6.73 13.67 11.36
N ALA A 331 6.10 14.36 10.41
CA ALA A 331 5.97 15.82 10.46
C ALA A 331 5.08 16.29 11.62
N ILE A 332 3.88 15.70 11.76
CA ILE A 332 2.97 16.02 12.87
C ILE A 332 3.61 15.59 14.21
N GLY A 333 4.27 14.43 14.23
CA GLY A 333 5.03 13.92 15.36
C GLY A 333 6.11 14.88 15.80
N ARG A 334 6.84 15.47 14.86
CA ARG A 334 7.87 16.46 15.12
C ARG A 334 7.29 17.74 15.74
N ILE A 335 6.15 18.22 15.24
CA ILE A 335 5.50 19.44 15.74
C ILE A 335 4.89 19.22 17.13
N LEU A 336 4.15 18.13 17.33
CA LEU A 336 3.46 17.87 18.61
C LEU A 336 4.41 17.46 19.73
N ASN A 337 5.51 16.79 19.41
CA ASN A 337 6.54 16.39 20.37
C ASN A 337 7.75 17.33 20.39
N HIS A 338 7.62 18.55 19.86
CA HIS A 338 8.72 19.49 19.83
C HIS A 338 9.12 19.93 21.24
N GLU A 339 10.38 19.70 21.59
CA GLU A 339 11.02 20.19 22.81
C GLU A 339 12.41 20.73 22.44
N GLY A 340 12.75 21.94 22.90
CA GLY A 340 14.08 22.55 22.73
C GLY A 340 14.21 23.51 21.55
N GLU A 341 15.42 23.62 21.00
CA GLU A 341 15.73 24.54 19.90
C GLU A 341 15.30 23.97 18.54
N ARG A 342 14.77 24.84 17.69
CA ARG A 342 14.38 24.50 16.32
C ARG A 342 15.59 24.17 15.45
N ASN A 343 15.43 23.19 14.58
CA ASN A 343 16.41 22.80 13.58
C ASN A 343 15.74 22.52 12.22
N TYR A 344 16.54 22.10 11.24
CA TYR A 344 16.08 21.87 9.86
C TYR A 344 14.94 20.85 9.72
N LYS A 345 14.75 19.92 10.67
CA LYS A 345 13.62 18.98 10.65
C LYS A 345 12.32 19.66 11.06
N ASP A 346 12.38 20.68 11.89
CA ASP A 346 11.20 21.49 12.25
C ASP A 346 10.72 22.28 11.02
N ASP A 347 11.65 22.84 10.25
CA ASP A 347 11.32 23.55 9.00
C ASP A 347 10.74 22.60 7.93
N MET A 348 11.22 21.36 7.86
CA MET A 348 10.64 20.33 6.99
C MET A 348 9.25 19.88 7.46
N ALA A 349 9.03 19.77 8.77
CA ALA A 349 7.71 19.45 9.30
C ALA A 349 6.70 20.54 8.95
N ASP A 350 7.08 21.81 9.13
CA ASP A 350 6.26 22.95 8.74
C ASP A 350 5.97 22.96 7.23
N LEU A 351 6.95 22.63 6.39
CA LEU A 351 6.75 22.51 4.94
C LEU A 351 5.70 21.45 4.59
N VAL A 352 5.75 20.27 5.22
CA VAL A 352 4.77 19.19 5.00
C VAL A 352 3.37 19.65 5.38
N VAL A 353 3.22 20.25 6.57
CA VAL A 353 1.94 20.73 7.09
C VAL A 353 1.37 21.84 6.21
N GLN A 354 2.19 22.79 5.77
CA GLN A 354 1.77 23.89 4.90
C GLN A 354 1.38 23.40 3.51
N MET A 355 2.22 22.59 2.86
CA MET A 355 1.95 22.12 1.50
C MET A 355 0.76 21.18 1.47
N LEU A 356 0.59 20.31 2.47
CA LEU A 356 -0.54 19.39 2.55
C LEU A 356 -1.74 19.96 3.29
N ASP A 357 -1.77 21.26 3.58
CA ASP A 357 -2.87 21.98 4.24
C ASP A 357 -3.43 21.21 5.47
N LEU A 358 -2.51 20.72 6.31
CA LEU A 358 -2.87 19.96 7.51
C LEU A 358 -3.17 20.95 8.64
N LYS A 359 -4.40 20.93 9.15
CA LYS A 359 -4.80 21.73 10.30
C LYS A 359 -4.42 21.00 11.59
N ILE A 360 -3.69 21.66 12.47
CA ILE A 360 -3.35 21.11 13.78
C ILE A 360 -4.29 21.71 14.82
N GLU A 361 -5.51 21.18 14.86
CA GLU A 361 -6.55 21.65 15.79
C GLU A 361 -6.65 20.73 17.02
N GLU A 362 -6.97 21.32 18.18
CA GLU A 362 -7.42 20.58 19.36
C GLU A 362 -8.92 20.33 19.24
N GLY A 363 -9.33 19.06 19.36
CA GLY A 363 -10.74 18.68 19.46
C GLY A 363 -10.93 17.63 20.54
N ASP A 364 -12.09 17.57 21.17
CA ASP A 364 -12.44 16.45 22.04
C ASP A 364 -12.86 15.23 21.19
N ILE A 365 -12.28 14.07 21.46
CA ILE A 365 -12.64 12.80 20.78
C ILE A 365 -13.48 11.97 21.73
N ASP A 366 -14.81 11.99 21.56
CA ASP A 366 -15.70 10.96 22.17
C ASP A 366 -15.12 9.54 22.00
N GLY A 367 -14.82 8.88 23.13
CA GLY A 367 -14.23 7.54 23.20
C GLY A 367 -12.71 7.49 23.43
N LEU A 368 -12.01 8.64 23.39
CA LEU A 368 -10.68 8.83 23.99
C LEU A 368 -10.79 9.87 25.11
N ASP A 369 -9.93 9.79 26.12
CA ASP A 369 -9.80 10.87 27.11
C ASP A 369 -9.49 12.19 26.38
N SER A 370 -10.02 13.31 26.88
CA SER A 370 -10.11 14.69 26.36
C SER A 370 -8.79 15.34 25.89
N ALA A 371 -8.07 14.66 25.00
CA ALA A 371 -6.65 14.85 24.73
C ALA A 371 -6.27 14.58 23.27
N ALA A 372 -7.22 14.06 22.50
CA ALA A 372 -6.90 13.46 21.23
C ALA A 372 -7.16 14.46 20.10
N ARG A 373 -6.15 14.74 19.28
CA ARG A 373 -6.28 15.66 18.15
C ARG A 373 -6.65 14.86 16.92
N PHE A 374 -7.73 15.24 16.24
CA PHE A 374 -8.14 14.64 14.97
C PHE A 374 -8.26 15.74 13.93
N ASN A 375 -7.53 15.59 12.83
CA ASN A 375 -7.73 16.43 11.65
C ASN A 375 -8.10 15.56 10.45
N VAL A 376 -8.99 16.09 9.62
CA VAL A 376 -9.74 15.36 8.61
C VAL A 376 -9.70 16.00 7.24
#